data_AF-A0A7K3RUJ3-F1
#
_entry.id   AF-A0A7K3RUJ3-F1
#
_cell.length_a   1.000
_cell.length_b   1.000
_cell.length_c   1.000
_cell.angle_alpha   90.00
_cell.angle_beta   90.00
_cell.angle_gamma   90.00
#
_symmetry.space_group_name_H-M   'P 1'
#
loop_
_entity.id
_entity.type
_entity.pdbx_description
1 polymer ?
#
loop_
_entity_poly.entity_id
_entity_poly.type
_entity_poly.pdbx_seq_one_letter_code
_entity_poly.pdbx_strand_id
1 'polypeptide(L)' 'GPTLAIELHEVLAPLAPHLAGAGRESVLLQGARIALADGPYCAAERQVLTTVGSALGIPAEETARLLAEAARTPS' A
#
# COMPACT_ATOMS: atom_id res chain seq x y z
N GLY A 1 11.63 9.51 -4.56
CA GLY A 1 11.58 10.91 -5.07
C GLY A 1 10.16 11.25 -5.46
N PRO A 2 9.78 12.55 -5.53
CA PRO A 2 8.41 13.00 -5.79
C PRO A 2 7.79 12.43 -7.09
N THR A 3 8.63 12.08 -8.07
CA THR A 3 8.20 11.48 -9.35
C THR A 3 7.50 10.14 -9.18
N LEU A 4 8.00 9.27 -8.28
CA LEU A 4 7.42 7.93 -8.06
C LEU A 4 6.01 8.02 -7.46
N ALA A 5 5.77 9.01 -6.58
CA ALA A 5 4.45 9.21 -5.96
C ALA A 5 3.40 9.69 -6.98
N ILE A 6 3.82 10.51 -7.96
CA ILE A 6 2.96 11.01 -9.03
C ILE A 6 2.58 9.86 -9.98
N GLU A 7 3.56 9.09 -10.45
CA GLU A 7 3.31 7.96 -11.37
C GLU A 7 2.40 6.88 -10.74
N LEU A 8 2.61 6.55 -9.46
CA LEU A 8 1.76 5.58 -8.77
C LEU A 8 0.33 6.08 -8.62
N HIS A 9 0.16 7.37 -8.30
CA HIS A 9 -1.15 7.96 -8.14
C HIS A 9 -1.92 7.99 -9.46
N GLU A 10 -1.25 8.32 -10.57
CA GLU A 10 -1.85 8.32 -11.91
C GLU A 10 -2.36 6.93 -12.34
N VAL A 11 -1.68 5.85 -11.94
CA VAL A 11 -2.11 4.49 -12.28
C VAL A 11 -3.18 3.95 -11.33
N LEU A 12 -3.04 4.21 -10.02
CA LEU A 12 -3.89 3.58 -9.00
C LEU A 12 -5.16 4.37 -8.68
N ALA A 13 -5.13 5.72 -8.77
CA ALA A 13 -6.30 6.54 -8.47
C ALA A 13 -7.48 6.27 -9.42
N PRO A 14 -7.29 6.05 -10.73
CA PRO A 14 -8.38 5.66 -11.62
C PRO A 14 -8.96 4.27 -11.31
N LEU A 15 -8.17 3.35 -10.75
CA LEU A 15 -8.62 2.00 -10.38
C LEU A 15 -9.45 2.01 -9.08
N ALA A 16 -9.15 2.91 -8.15
CA ALA A 16 -9.82 2.99 -6.85
C ALA A 16 -11.36 2.97 -6.90
N PRO A 17 -12.06 3.80 -7.71
CA PRO A 17 -13.53 3.80 -7.76
C PRO A 17 -14.13 2.49 -8.30
N HIS A 18 -13.37 1.70 -9.05
CA HIS A 18 -13.83 0.43 -9.62
C HIS A 18 -13.59 -0.77 -8.70
N LEU A 19 -12.80 -0.59 -7.65
CA LEU A 19 -12.53 -1.61 -6.64
C LEU A 19 -13.46 -1.44 -5.43
N ALA A 20 -14.06 -2.53 -4.98
CA ALA A 20 -14.68 -2.61 -3.66
C ALA A 20 -13.62 -2.37 -2.55
N GLY A 21 -14.05 -1.99 -1.34
CA GLY A 21 -13.15 -1.71 -0.21
C GLY A 21 -12.10 -2.81 0.02
N ALA A 22 -12.56 -4.05 0.15
CA ALA A 22 -11.68 -5.22 0.31
C ALA A 22 -10.70 -5.42 -0.87
N GLY A 23 -11.07 -5.02 -2.08
CA GLY A 23 -10.19 -5.09 -3.25
C GLY A 23 -9.02 -4.10 -3.16
N ARG A 24 -9.28 -2.88 -2.66
CA ARG A 24 -8.25 -1.86 -2.43
C ARG A 24 -7.26 -2.32 -1.36
N GLU A 25 -7.78 -2.86 -0.26
CA GLU A 25 -6.97 -3.41 0.83
C GLU A 25 -6.11 -4.58 0.36
N SER A 26 -6.67 -5.48 -0.47
CA SER A 26 -5.94 -6.62 -1.04
C SER A 26 -4.74 -6.17 -1.90
N VAL A 27 -4.90 -5.11 -2.71
CA VAL A 27 -3.80 -4.56 -3.53
C VAL A 27 -2.68 -4.03 -2.63
N LEU A 28 -3.02 -3.26 -1.60
CA LEU A 28 -2.06 -2.74 -0.64
C LEU A 28 -1.34 -3.87 0.10
N LEU A 29 -2.09 -4.85 0.62
CA LEU A 29 -1.54 -6.00 1.34
C LEU A 29 -0.63 -6.86 0.46
N GLN A 30 -0.93 -7.00 -0.84
CA GLN A 30 -0.06 -7.72 -1.75
C GLN A 30 1.28 -7.01 -1.96
N GLY A 31 1.27 -5.68 -2.15
CA GLY A 31 2.51 -4.89 -2.18
C GLY A 31 3.29 -4.99 -0.86
N ALA A 32 2.58 -4.97 0.27
CA ALA A 32 3.16 -5.10 1.59
C ALA A 32 3.82 -6.48 1.81
N ARG A 33 3.24 -7.57 1.28
CA ARG A 33 3.83 -8.91 1.33
C ARG A 33 5.07 -9.03 0.44
N ILE A 34 5.04 -8.41 -0.75
CA ILE A 34 6.21 -8.40 -1.65
C ILE A 34 7.39 -7.73 -0.96
N ALA A 35 7.19 -6.56 -0.34
CA ALA A 35 8.26 -5.88 0.39
C ALA A 35 8.76 -6.69 1.61
N LEU A 36 7.88 -7.43 2.30
CA LEU A 36 8.28 -8.29 3.43
C LEU A 36 9.12 -9.51 3.00
N ALA A 37 9.02 -9.94 1.74
CA ALA A 37 9.80 -11.08 1.24
C ALA A 37 11.30 -10.78 1.28
N ASP A 38 11.68 -9.51 1.17
CA ASP A 38 13.07 -9.05 1.24
C ASP A 38 13.54 -8.74 2.67
N GLY A 39 12.63 -8.81 3.66
CA GLY A 39 12.89 -8.57 5.07
C GLY A 39 11.95 -7.53 5.70
N PRO A 40 12.25 -7.04 6.92
CA PRO A 40 11.44 -6.01 7.55
C PRO A 40 11.43 -4.73 6.72
N TYR A 41 10.26 -4.06 6.63
CA TYR A 41 10.15 -2.83 5.86
C TYR A 41 11.24 -1.81 6.20
N CYS A 42 11.83 -1.21 5.18
CA CYS A 42 12.63 0.00 5.33
C CYS A 42 11.74 1.26 5.36
N ALA A 43 12.34 2.42 5.63
CA ALA A 43 11.61 3.68 5.63
C ALA A 43 11.04 4.04 4.24
N ALA A 44 11.79 3.74 3.18
CA ALA A 44 11.38 4.03 1.81
C ALA A 44 10.15 3.20 1.39
N GLU A 45 10.13 1.91 1.69
CA GLU A 45 9.00 1.03 1.39
C GLU A 45 7.74 1.44 2.15
N ARG A 46 7.87 1.78 3.44
CA ARG A 46 6.75 2.32 4.21
C ARG A 46 6.16 3.58 3.58
N GLN A 47 7.01 4.49 3.12
CA GLN A 47 6.57 5.72 2.45
C GLN A 47 5.84 5.42 1.13
N VAL A 48 6.37 4.49 0.33
CA VAL A 48 5.74 4.06 -0.93
C VAL A 48 4.38 3.41 -0.65
N LEU A 49 4.30 2.46 0.27
CA LEU A 49 3.05 1.78 0.63
C LEU A 49 2.01 2.73 1.23
N THR A 50 2.45 3.75 1.98
CA THR A 50 1.55 4.82 2.46
C THR A 50 1.00 5.63 1.29
N THR A 51 1.83 5.92 0.29
CA THR A 51 1.43 6.62 -0.93
C THR A 51 0.45 5.78 -1.76
N VAL A 52 0.68 4.46 -1.87
CA VAL A 52 -0.26 3.49 -2.48
C VAL A 52 -1.61 3.53 -1.78
N GLY A 53 -1.62 3.43 -0.44
CA GLY A 53 -2.86 3.48 0.35
C GLY A 53 -3.66 4.75 0.09
N SER A 54 -2.98 5.90 0.08
CA SER A 54 -3.58 7.19 -0.28
C SER A 54 -4.16 7.20 -1.70
N ALA A 55 -3.42 6.71 -2.69
CA ALA A 55 -3.87 6.62 -4.09
C ALA A 55 -5.08 5.68 -4.26
N LEU A 56 -5.19 4.64 -3.44
CA LEU A 56 -6.35 3.74 -3.39
C LEU A 56 -7.52 4.30 -2.57
N GLY A 57 -7.38 5.48 -1.97
CA GLY A 57 -8.40 6.09 -1.12
C GLY A 57 -8.59 5.38 0.22
N ILE A 58 -7.57 4.69 0.72
CA ILE A 58 -7.56 4.06 2.04
C ILE A 58 -7.09 5.11 3.06
N PRO A 59 -7.80 5.31 4.19
CA PRO A 59 -7.36 6.22 5.25
C PRO A 59 -5.95 5.89 5.75
N ALA A 60 -5.19 6.90 6.14
CA ALA A 60 -3.80 6.72 6.59
C ALA A 60 -3.70 5.80 7.82
N GLU A 61 -4.65 5.89 8.76
CA GLU A 61 -4.70 5.02 9.93
C GLU A 61 -4.95 3.57 9.54
N GLU A 62 -5.87 3.33 8.60
CA GLU A 62 -6.19 1.99 8.11
C GLU A 62 -5.03 1.40 7.33
N THR A 63 -4.37 2.22 6.50
CA THR A 63 -3.13 1.84 5.81
C THR A 63 -2.06 1.39 6.81
N ALA A 64 -1.84 2.15 7.89
CA ALA A 64 -0.87 1.79 8.92
C ALA A 64 -1.24 0.48 9.65
N ARG A 65 -2.53 0.26 9.94
CA ARG A 65 -3.04 -0.99 10.54
C ARG A 65 -2.79 -2.20 9.64
N LEU A 66 -3.13 -2.09 8.36
CA LEU A 66 -2.94 -3.15 7.37
C LEU A 66 -1.45 -3.51 7.20
N LEU A 67 -0.56 -2.51 7.16
CA LEU A 67 0.89 -2.76 7.10
C LEU A 67 1.42 -3.44 8.37
N ALA A 68 0.91 -3.06 9.55
CA ALA A 68 1.28 -3.70 10.81
C ALA A 68 0.72 -5.13 10.94
N GLU A 69 -0.44 -5.42 10.34
CA GLU A 69 -1.01 -6.76 10.27
C GLU A 69 -0.22 -7.66 9.32
N ALA A 70 0.14 -7.16 8.13
CA ALA A 70 0.96 -7.89 7.17
C ALA A 70 2.32 -8.31 7.78
N ALA A 71 2.97 -7.42 8.53
CA ALA A 71 4.23 -7.72 9.21
C ALA A 71 4.12 -8.74 10.36
N ARG A 72 2.91 -8.94 10.91
CA ARG A 72 2.65 -9.89 12.01
C ARG A 72 2.18 -11.26 11.54
N THR A 73 1.79 -11.39 10.28
CA THR A 73 1.27 -12.64 9.73
C THR A 73 2.40 -13.32 8.96
N PRO A 74 3.18 -14.22 9.59
CA PRO A 74 4.18 -14.98 8.86
C PRO A 74 3.45 -15.82 7.81
N SER A 75 3.87 -15.67 6.55
CA SER A 75 3.41 -16.50 5.42
C SER A 75 4.07 -17.88 5.46
#